data_AF-A0A565B535-F1
#
_entry.id   AF-A0A565B535-F1
#
_cell.length_a   1.000
_cell.length_b   1.000
_cell.length_c   1.000
_cell.angle_alpha   90.00
_cell.angle_beta   90.00
_cell.angle_gamma   90.00
#
_symmetry.space_group_name_H-M   'P 1'
#
loop_
_entity.id
_entity.type
_entity.pdbx_description
1 polymer ?
#
loop_
_entity_poly.entity_id
_entity_poly.type
_entity_poly.pdbx_seq_one_letter_code
_entity_poly.pdbx_strand_id
1 'polypeptide(L)'
;MFGCDCFYWSQGISELDFESFESKPFSLPSPLPCWPQGQGFATGKINLGEIEVVKITKFHRVWSSDSSHGKSKHASFYRLEEIPEGFHCLGHYCQPTDQPLRGYVLAARASGPINADDLPPLKKPVSYSLVWSVDSEKNGGGYFWLPNPPVGYRAMGVVVTDEPGEPETEEVRCVREDLTESCETSEMILEVGSSKKSNRSGSPCNVWSIRPCERGMRSQGVAVGSFFCCTYDLSYGETVADIACLKNLDLTLHAMPNLDQVHAVIENYGPTVYFHPEETYMPSSVQWFFKNGALLYRSGKSQGKPINSTGSNLPPGGRNDTEFWIDLPEDEEAKSNLKKGNLESSELYVHVKPALGGTFTDIVMWIFCPFNGPATLKIGVFTLPMTRIGEHVGDWEHFTFRICNFSGELWQMYFSQHSGGGWVDASDIEFVKGNKPAVYSSKHGHASFPHPGMYLQGSSKLGIGVRNDVAKSKYILDSSQRYVIVAAEYLGKGAVIEPCWLQYMREWGPTIAYDSGSEIDKIMNLLPLVVRFSVKNIVDLFPIALYGEEGPTGPKEKDNWEGDEMC
;
A
#
# COMPACT_ATOMS: atom_id res chain seq x y z
N MET A 1 -35.96 9.88 -35.62
CA MET A 1 -35.57 8.57 -36.19
C MET A 1 -34.57 8.84 -37.30
N PHE A 2 -33.60 7.94 -37.50
CA PHE A 2 -32.19 8.19 -37.89
C PHE A 2 -31.38 8.73 -36.69
N GLY A 3 -30.35 8.09 -36.12
CA GLY A 3 -29.58 6.88 -36.48
C GLY A 3 -28.09 7.25 -36.58
N CYS A 4 -27.28 6.90 -35.57
CA CYS A 4 -25.81 6.75 -35.71
C CYS A 4 -25.21 6.02 -34.48
N ASP A 5 -25.18 4.70 -34.59
CA ASP A 5 -24.11 3.75 -34.28
C ASP A 5 -23.17 3.99 -33.10
N CYS A 6 -23.52 3.35 -31.98
CA CYS A 6 -22.57 2.89 -30.97
C CYS A 6 -22.01 1.53 -31.41
N PHE A 7 -20.73 1.46 -31.79
CA PHE A 7 -20.04 0.19 -32.01
C PHE A 7 -19.63 -0.42 -30.66
N TYR A 8 -20.49 -1.30 -30.15
CA TYR A 8 -20.09 -2.35 -29.22
C TYR A 8 -19.31 -3.41 -30.00
N TRP A 9 -18.06 -3.65 -29.63
CA TRP A 9 -17.33 -4.83 -30.11
C TRP A 9 -17.78 -6.04 -29.30
N SER A 10 -18.75 -6.78 -29.82
CA SER A 10 -18.98 -8.18 -29.46
C SER A 10 -18.11 -9.04 -30.39
N GLN A 11 -16.98 -9.54 -29.90
CA GLN A 11 -16.23 -10.57 -30.61
C GLN A 11 -16.70 -11.94 -30.12
N GLY A 12 -17.12 -12.76 -31.09
CA GLY A 12 -17.86 -14.01 -30.87
C GLY A 12 -17.03 -15.08 -30.16
N ILE A 13 -17.71 -15.80 -29.28
CA ILE A 13 -17.25 -17.04 -28.68
C ILE A 13 -17.40 -18.11 -29.77
N SER A 14 -16.29 -18.51 -30.40
CA SER A 14 -16.21 -19.80 -31.08
C SER A 14 -15.89 -20.86 -30.03
N GLU A 15 -16.73 -21.88 -29.95
CA GLU A 15 -16.48 -23.12 -29.22
C GLU A 15 -15.18 -23.79 -29.69
N LEU A 16 -14.51 -24.48 -28.76
CA LEU A 16 -13.25 -25.27 -28.87
C LEU A 16 -11.96 -24.52 -28.52
N ASP A 17 -11.68 -24.42 -27.22
CA ASP A 17 -10.53 -25.07 -26.55
C ASP A 17 -10.48 -24.58 -25.10
N PHE A 18 -11.01 -25.38 -24.16
CA PHE A 18 -10.79 -25.17 -22.72
C PHE A 18 -9.39 -25.68 -22.37
N GLU A 19 -8.35 -24.96 -22.81
CA GLU A 19 -7.05 -25.05 -22.16
C GLU A 19 -7.19 -24.47 -20.75
N SER A 20 -6.77 -25.23 -19.74
CA SER A 20 -6.72 -24.75 -18.37
C SER A 20 -5.85 -23.49 -18.32
N PHE A 21 -6.43 -22.31 -18.09
CA PHE A 21 -5.67 -21.07 -17.94
C PHE A 21 -4.82 -21.16 -16.66
N GLU A 22 -3.57 -21.60 -16.78
CA GLU A 22 -2.56 -21.33 -15.76
C GLU A 22 -2.25 -19.84 -15.77
N SER A 23 -2.34 -19.19 -14.60
CA SER A 23 -1.93 -17.80 -14.44
C SER A 23 -0.47 -17.65 -14.89
N LYS A 24 -0.25 -16.84 -15.92
CA LYS A 24 1.10 -16.58 -16.43
C LYS A 24 1.90 -15.78 -15.40
N PRO A 25 3.18 -16.09 -15.17
CA PRO A 25 4.04 -15.28 -14.32
C PRO A 25 4.12 -13.83 -14.82
N PHE A 26 4.04 -12.88 -13.90
CA PHE A 26 4.32 -11.48 -14.22
C PHE A 26 5.84 -11.26 -14.35
N SER A 27 6.23 -10.30 -15.18
CA SER A 27 7.60 -9.79 -15.23
C SER A 27 7.58 -8.28 -15.45
N LEU A 28 8.49 -7.58 -14.78
CA LEU A 28 8.66 -6.14 -14.98
C LEU A 28 9.00 -5.81 -16.45
N PRO A 29 8.68 -4.60 -16.94
CA PRO A 29 8.91 -4.24 -18.34
C PRO A 29 10.39 -4.26 -18.78
N SER A 30 11.33 -4.21 -17.84
CA SER A 30 12.77 -4.27 -18.12
C SER A 30 13.50 -5.15 -17.08
N PRO A 31 14.61 -5.80 -17.46
CA PRO A 31 15.38 -6.63 -16.55
C PRO A 31 15.91 -5.81 -15.37
N LEU A 32 16.13 -6.48 -14.24
CA LEU A 32 16.74 -5.86 -13.07
C LEU A 32 18.18 -5.43 -13.38
N PRO A 33 18.62 -4.25 -12.94
CA PRO A 33 20.01 -3.85 -13.06
C PRO A 33 20.90 -4.68 -12.12
N CYS A 34 22.22 -4.62 -12.35
CA CYS A 34 23.16 -5.07 -11.33
C CYS A 34 23.17 -4.04 -10.19
N TRP A 35 22.69 -4.44 -9.01
CA TRP A 35 22.69 -3.57 -7.84
C TRP A 35 24.11 -3.27 -7.37
N PRO A 36 24.37 -2.05 -6.85
CA PRO A 36 25.63 -1.74 -6.19
C PRO A 36 25.95 -2.74 -5.07
N GLN A 37 27.23 -2.89 -4.75
CA GLN A 37 27.67 -3.82 -3.72
C GLN A 37 27.13 -3.40 -2.34
N GLY A 38 26.63 -4.39 -1.58
CA GLY A 38 26.12 -4.20 -0.23
C GLY A 38 26.35 -5.44 0.63
N GLN A 39 25.54 -5.60 1.67
CA GLN A 39 25.63 -6.76 2.58
C GLN A 39 24.69 -7.88 2.14
N GLY A 40 23.38 -7.75 2.39
CA GLY A 40 22.38 -8.78 2.09
C GLY A 40 21.33 -8.41 1.05
N PHE A 41 21.18 -7.13 0.70
CA PHE A 41 20.19 -6.67 -0.27
C PHE A 41 20.38 -7.33 -1.65
N ALA A 42 19.28 -7.85 -2.20
CA ALA A 42 19.20 -8.50 -3.50
C ALA A 42 20.10 -9.76 -3.68
N THR A 43 20.42 -10.46 -2.58
CA THR A 43 21.27 -11.68 -2.62
C THR A 43 20.47 -12.98 -2.73
N GLY A 44 19.14 -12.91 -2.73
CA GLY A 44 18.22 -14.05 -2.79
C GLY A 44 17.97 -14.76 -1.46
N LYS A 45 18.68 -14.38 -0.38
CA LYS A 45 18.54 -14.97 0.96
C LYS A 45 18.56 -13.90 2.02
N ILE A 46 17.85 -14.13 3.12
CA ILE A 46 17.83 -13.25 4.28
C ILE A 46 17.96 -14.09 5.54
N ASN A 47 18.90 -13.75 6.41
CA ASN A 47 19.01 -14.33 7.74
C ASN A 47 18.15 -13.56 8.76
N LEU A 48 17.17 -14.23 9.36
CA LEU A 48 16.28 -13.67 10.38
C LEU A 48 16.80 -13.89 11.83
N GLY A 49 18.05 -14.33 11.97
CA GLY A 49 18.69 -14.69 13.25
C GLY A 49 19.04 -16.19 13.28
N GLU A 50 18.14 -17.00 13.84
CA GLU A 50 18.27 -18.46 13.90
C GLU A 50 17.70 -19.19 12.67
N ILE A 51 17.04 -18.46 11.76
CA ILE A 51 16.44 -19.01 10.54
C ILE A 51 16.92 -18.19 9.35
N GLU A 52 17.42 -18.86 8.32
CA GLU A 52 17.64 -18.24 7.02
C GLU A 52 16.48 -18.58 6.09
N VAL A 53 16.00 -17.60 5.35
CA VAL A 53 14.87 -17.73 4.43
C VAL A 53 15.26 -17.43 2.99
N VAL A 54 14.58 -18.09 2.06
CA VAL A 54 14.61 -17.83 0.62
C VAL A 54 13.19 -17.60 0.12
N LYS A 55 13.04 -16.71 -0.86
CA LYS A 55 11.76 -16.45 -1.51
C LYS A 55 11.56 -17.41 -2.68
N ILE A 56 10.52 -18.23 -2.63
CA ILE A 56 10.14 -19.15 -3.71
C ILE A 56 8.98 -18.54 -4.49
N THR A 57 9.15 -18.41 -5.80
CA THR A 57 8.16 -17.85 -6.73
C THR A 57 7.76 -18.82 -7.84
N LYS A 58 8.31 -20.05 -7.81
CA LYS A 58 7.97 -21.14 -8.72
C LYS A 58 7.01 -22.09 -8.03
N PHE A 59 5.95 -22.44 -8.76
CA PHE A 59 4.76 -23.03 -8.19
C PHE A 59 4.17 -24.09 -9.12
N HIS A 60 3.70 -25.18 -8.53
CA HIS A 60 2.90 -26.19 -9.21
C HIS A 60 1.46 -26.08 -8.74
N ARG A 61 0.52 -25.88 -9.67
CA ARG A 61 -0.90 -25.81 -9.34
C ARG A 61 -1.37 -27.17 -8.84
N VAL A 62 -1.94 -27.20 -7.63
CA VAL A 62 -2.52 -28.41 -7.03
C VAL A 62 -4.02 -28.45 -7.32
N TRP A 63 -4.72 -27.35 -7.08
CA TRP A 63 -6.17 -27.29 -7.18
C TRP A 63 -6.66 -25.88 -7.52
N SER A 64 -7.87 -25.76 -8.08
CA SER A 64 -8.53 -24.48 -8.36
C SER A 64 -10.04 -24.55 -8.13
N SER A 65 -10.62 -23.47 -7.60
CA SER A 65 -12.05 -23.38 -7.36
C SER A 65 -12.83 -23.03 -8.63
N ASP A 66 -13.71 -23.94 -9.08
CA ASP A 66 -14.66 -23.67 -10.17
C ASP A 66 -15.99 -23.12 -9.65
N SER A 67 -16.52 -22.12 -10.33
CA SER A 67 -17.95 -21.81 -10.31
C SER A 67 -18.44 -21.68 -11.76
N SER A 68 -19.39 -22.51 -12.15
CA SER A 68 -19.94 -22.49 -13.51
C SER A 68 -20.95 -21.37 -13.75
N HIS A 69 -21.24 -20.52 -12.75
CA HIS A 69 -22.28 -19.49 -12.82
C HIS A 69 -21.93 -18.23 -12.00
N GLY A 70 -21.33 -17.22 -12.66
CA GLY A 70 -21.45 -15.78 -12.35
C GLY A 70 -20.86 -15.24 -11.04
N LYS A 71 -20.02 -14.20 -11.15
CA LYS A 71 -19.60 -13.21 -10.12
C LYS A 71 -19.00 -13.72 -8.79
N SER A 72 -18.71 -15.00 -8.61
CA SER A 72 -17.96 -15.46 -7.42
C SER A 72 -16.44 -15.37 -7.67
N LYS A 73 -15.67 -15.03 -6.63
CA LYS A 73 -14.21 -15.03 -6.70
C LYS A 73 -13.71 -16.45 -6.94
N HIS A 74 -12.71 -16.60 -7.80
CA HIS A 74 -12.06 -17.86 -8.11
C HIS A 74 -10.62 -17.80 -7.60
N ALA A 75 -10.11 -18.89 -7.03
CA ALA A 75 -8.74 -18.98 -6.57
C ALA A 75 -8.06 -20.26 -7.06
N SER A 76 -6.75 -20.16 -7.30
CA SER A 76 -5.87 -21.31 -7.54
C SER A 76 -4.92 -21.50 -6.36
N PHE A 77 -4.58 -22.75 -6.09
CA PHE A 77 -3.79 -23.20 -4.97
C PHE A 77 -2.58 -23.96 -5.48
N TYR A 78 -1.42 -23.69 -4.90
CA TYR A 78 -0.14 -24.11 -5.44
C TYR A 78 0.79 -24.62 -4.34
N ARG A 79 1.48 -25.71 -4.64
CA ARG A 79 2.66 -26.15 -3.89
C ARG A 79 3.91 -25.51 -4.48
N LEU A 80 4.95 -25.39 -3.67
CA LEU A 80 6.22 -24.81 -4.07
C LEU A 80 7.00 -25.80 -4.95
N GLU A 81 7.75 -25.28 -5.92
CA GLU A 81 8.72 -26.03 -6.71
C GLU A 81 10.12 -25.44 -6.57
N GLU A 82 11.14 -26.24 -6.90
CA GLU A 82 12.55 -25.85 -6.91
C GLU A 82 13.06 -25.28 -5.57
N ILE A 83 12.59 -25.84 -4.45
CA ILE A 83 13.10 -25.47 -3.12
C ILE A 83 14.59 -25.85 -3.02
N PRO A 84 15.49 -24.90 -2.70
CA PRO A 84 16.92 -25.19 -2.59
C PRO A 84 17.24 -26.24 -1.51
N GLU A 85 18.30 -27.02 -1.73
CA GLU A 85 18.73 -28.06 -0.80
C GLU A 85 18.92 -27.50 0.63
N GLY A 86 18.35 -28.21 1.60
CA GLY A 86 18.37 -27.86 3.01
C GLY A 86 17.35 -26.80 3.44
N PHE A 87 16.59 -26.20 2.51
CA PHE A 87 15.42 -25.37 2.84
C PHE A 87 14.15 -26.21 2.84
N HIS A 88 13.18 -25.79 3.65
CA HIS A 88 11.91 -26.47 3.83
C HIS A 88 10.73 -25.53 3.59
N CYS A 89 9.66 -26.07 3.02
CA CYS A 89 8.39 -25.37 2.82
C CYS A 89 7.73 -25.03 4.17
N LEU A 90 7.07 -23.87 4.23
CA LEU A 90 6.33 -23.42 5.42
C LEU A 90 4.80 -23.42 5.22
N GLY A 91 4.33 -23.61 3.99
CA GLY A 91 2.92 -23.61 3.61
C GLY A 91 2.75 -23.51 2.10
N HIS A 92 1.54 -23.69 1.60
CA HIS A 92 1.22 -23.53 0.18
C HIS A 92 0.83 -22.09 -0.14
N TYR A 93 0.81 -21.78 -1.44
CA TYR A 93 0.43 -20.48 -1.97
C TYR A 93 -0.99 -20.53 -2.55
N CYS A 94 -1.71 -19.41 -2.51
CA CYS A 94 -2.93 -19.25 -3.28
C CYS A 94 -3.11 -17.81 -3.76
N GLN A 95 -3.86 -17.65 -4.85
CA GLN A 95 -4.23 -16.34 -5.39
C GLN A 95 -5.54 -16.39 -6.17
N PRO A 96 -6.19 -15.23 -6.36
CA PRO A 96 -7.24 -15.07 -7.35
C PRO A 96 -6.79 -15.48 -8.77
N THR A 97 -7.69 -16.07 -9.55
CA THR A 97 -7.37 -16.55 -10.92
C THR A 97 -7.39 -15.46 -11.99
N ASP A 98 -7.92 -14.28 -11.67
CA ASP A 98 -7.98 -13.12 -12.56
C ASP A 98 -6.69 -12.28 -12.54
N GLN A 99 -5.69 -12.70 -11.77
CA GLN A 99 -4.41 -12.02 -11.63
C GLN A 99 -3.25 -12.84 -12.23
N PRO A 100 -2.22 -12.17 -12.78
CA PRO A 100 -0.95 -12.81 -13.10
C PRO A 100 -0.34 -13.53 -11.89
N LEU A 101 0.45 -14.57 -12.12
CA LEU A 101 1.15 -15.27 -11.04
C LEU A 101 2.32 -14.41 -10.55
N ARG A 102 2.20 -13.85 -9.36
CA ARG A 102 3.23 -12.98 -8.77
C ARG A 102 3.43 -13.19 -7.27
N GLY A 103 2.88 -14.26 -6.70
CA GLY A 103 3.08 -14.57 -5.29
C GLY A 103 4.48 -14.98 -4.90
N TYR A 104 4.63 -15.23 -3.60
CA TYR A 104 5.77 -15.95 -3.07
C TYR A 104 5.37 -16.76 -1.86
N VAL A 105 6.17 -17.77 -1.54
CA VAL A 105 6.22 -18.36 -0.20
C VAL A 105 7.67 -18.42 0.25
N LEU A 106 7.92 -18.09 1.52
CA LEU A 106 9.23 -18.26 2.13
C LEU A 106 9.47 -19.73 2.46
N ALA A 107 10.60 -20.25 1.99
CA ALA A 107 11.17 -21.50 2.48
C ALA A 107 12.28 -21.18 3.48
N ALA A 108 12.45 -22.03 4.49
CA ALA A 108 13.30 -21.76 5.64
C ALA A 108 14.28 -22.89 5.94
N ARG A 109 15.45 -22.54 6.48
CA ARG A 109 16.38 -23.48 7.10
C ARG A 109 16.90 -22.93 8.42
N ALA A 110 17.27 -23.82 9.34
CA ALA A 110 17.95 -23.41 10.56
C ALA A 110 19.33 -22.80 10.23
N SER A 111 19.67 -21.72 10.92
CA SER A 111 20.94 -20.99 10.80
C SER A 111 21.74 -21.17 12.08
N GLY A 112 23.02 -21.53 11.97
CA GLY A 112 23.93 -21.72 13.11
C GLY A 112 23.95 -23.14 13.72
N PRO A 113 24.91 -23.40 14.63
CA PRO A 113 25.03 -24.69 15.30
C PRO A 113 23.91 -24.86 16.34
N ILE A 114 23.15 -25.95 16.23
CA ILE A 114 22.14 -26.34 17.23
C ILE A 114 22.90 -26.96 18.41
N ASN A 115 22.84 -26.34 19.60
CA ASN A 115 23.30 -27.02 20.81
C ASN A 115 22.36 -28.21 21.07
N ALA A 116 22.90 -29.34 21.53
CA ALA A 116 22.12 -30.57 21.72
C ALA A 116 20.94 -30.41 22.70
N ASP A 117 20.98 -29.41 23.58
CA ASP A 117 19.96 -29.13 24.60
C ASP A 117 18.87 -28.15 24.13
N ASP A 118 19.06 -27.47 22.99
CA ASP A 118 18.12 -26.46 22.48
C ASP A 118 17.09 -27.10 21.52
N LEU A 119 15.85 -26.64 21.60
CA LEU A 119 14.83 -27.00 20.62
C LEU A 119 15.22 -26.47 19.24
N PRO A 120 15.21 -27.29 18.17
CA PRO A 120 15.60 -26.82 16.83
C PRO A 120 14.65 -25.72 16.34
N PRO A 121 15.14 -24.74 15.54
CA PRO A 121 14.28 -23.68 15.00
C PRO A 121 13.10 -24.18 14.16
N LEU A 122 13.27 -25.32 13.48
CA LEU A 122 12.29 -25.92 12.56
C LEU A 122 12.04 -27.39 12.94
N LYS A 123 10.77 -27.80 12.92
CA LYS A 123 10.38 -29.19 13.20
C LYS A 123 9.20 -29.61 12.33
N LYS A 124 9.11 -30.90 12.02
CA LYS A 124 7.96 -31.46 11.29
C LYS A 124 6.67 -31.30 12.12
N PRO A 125 5.50 -31.10 11.49
CA PRO A 125 4.22 -31.27 12.17
C PRO A 125 4.08 -32.71 12.69
N VAL A 126 3.24 -32.90 13.71
CA VAL A 126 2.93 -34.22 14.27
C VAL A 126 1.93 -34.98 13.39
N SER A 127 1.01 -34.23 12.78
CA SER A 127 -0.05 -34.68 11.88
C SER A 127 -0.67 -33.46 11.21
N TYR A 128 -1.73 -33.65 10.43
CA TYR A 128 -2.55 -32.59 9.87
C TYR A 128 -4.01 -32.72 10.28
N SER A 129 -4.68 -31.58 10.40
CA SER A 129 -6.13 -31.50 10.61
C SER A 129 -6.80 -31.05 9.31
N LEU A 130 -7.77 -31.82 8.82
CA LEU A 130 -8.56 -31.43 7.65
C LEU A 130 -9.48 -30.26 8.04
N VAL A 131 -9.28 -29.10 7.41
CA VAL A 131 -10.09 -27.90 7.64
C VAL A 131 -11.29 -27.89 6.70
N TRP A 132 -11.04 -28.14 5.42
CA TRP A 132 -12.07 -28.11 4.39
C TRP A 132 -11.74 -29.05 3.25
N SER A 133 -12.76 -29.57 2.58
CA SER A 133 -12.60 -30.42 1.41
C SER A 133 -13.76 -30.24 0.46
N VAL A 134 -13.48 -30.34 -0.84
CA VAL A 134 -14.49 -30.38 -1.89
C VAL A 134 -14.13 -31.43 -2.92
N ASP A 135 -15.09 -32.28 -3.25
CA ASP A 135 -14.97 -33.20 -4.38
C ASP A 135 -15.88 -32.73 -5.51
N SER A 136 -15.27 -32.46 -6.67
CA SER A 136 -15.99 -32.05 -7.86
C SER A 136 -15.69 -32.97 -9.03
N GLU A 137 -16.72 -33.25 -9.85
CA GLU A 137 -16.57 -34.07 -11.06
C GLU A 137 -15.67 -33.41 -12.13
N LYS A 138 -15.39 -32.10 -12.02
CA LYS A 138 -14.66 -31.32 -13.04
C LYS A 138 -13.21 -31.01 -12.66
N ASN A 139 -12.95 -30.59 -11.42
CA ASN A 139 -11.62 -30.17 -10.95
C ASN A 139 -10.96 -31.18 -10.00
N GLY A 140 -11.56 -32.37 -9.84
CA GLY A 140 -11.12 -33.32 -8.84
C GLY A 140 -11.45 -32.87 -7.41
N GLY A 141 -10.77 -33.50 -6.45
CA GLY A 141 -10.84 -33.18 -5.03
C GLY A 141 -9.86 -32.07 -4.67
N GLY A 142 -10.24 -31.19 -3.76
CA GLY A 142 -9.35 -30.22 -3.12
C GLY A 142 -9.48 -30.34 -1.61
N TYR A 143 -8.38 -30.66 -0.92
CA TYR A 143 -8.35 -30.93 0.52
C TYR A 143 -7.37 -29.98 1.22
N PHE A 144 -7.85 -29.29 2.24
CA PHE A 144 -7.15 -28.20 2.91
C PHE A 144 -6.77 -28.63 4.32
N TRP A 145 -5.47 -28.65 4.58
CA TRP A 145 -4.87 -29.27 5.76
C TRP A 145 -4.12 -28.22 6.58
N LEU A 146 -4.49 -28.10 7.85
CA LEU A 146 -3.75 -27.32 8.83
C LEU A 146 -2.69 -28.22 9.48
N PRO A 147 -1.40 -27.87 9.41
CA PRO A 147 -0.35 -28.62 10.11
C PRO A 147 -0.55 -28.53 11.62
N ASN A 148 -0.51 -29.66 12.33
CA ASN A 148 -0.56 -29.69 13.80
C ASN A 148 0.87 -29.58 14.35
N PRO A 149 1.28 -28.42 14.89
CA PRO A 149 2.65 -28.23 15.34
C PRO A 149 2.95 -29.03 16.62
N PRO A 150 4.19 -29.51 16.82
CA PRO A 150 4.64 -30.01 18.11
C PRO A 150 4.55 -28.93 19.21
N VAL A 151 4.51 -29.35 20.48
CA VAL A 151 4.53 -28.41 21.62
C VAL A 151 5.74 -27.46 21.52
N GLY A 152 5.49 -26.16 21.66
CA GLY A 152 6.48 -25.09 21.53
C GLY A 152 6.76 -24.61 20.09
N TYR A 153 5.92 -25.00 19.12
CA TYR A 153 6.01 -24.61 17.72
C TYR A 153 4.67 -24.08 17.20
N ARG A 154 4.72 -23.36 16.08
CA ARG A 154 3.55 -22.83 15.36
C ARG A 154 3.59 -23.25 13.89
N ALA A 155 2.42 -23.45 13.29
CA ALA A 155 2.27 -23.60 11.85
C ALA A 155 2.32 -22.22 11.19
N MET A 156 2.84 -22.15 9.95
CA MET A 156 3.02 -20.87 9.23
C MET A 156 2.02 -20.68 8.08
N GLY A 157 1.23 -21.71 7.78
CA GLY A 157 0.32 -21.72 6.63
C GLY A 157 -0.42 -23.04 6.47
N VAL A 158 -1.18 -23.14 5.39
CA VAL A 158 -2.04 -24.28 5.04
C VAL A 158 -1.42 -25.10 3.91
N VAL A 159 -1.68 -26.42 3.90
CA VAL A 159 -1.29 -27.34 2.82
C VAL A 159 -2.54 -27.75 2.03
N VAL A 160 -2.43 -27.85 0.71
CA VAL A 160 -3.51 -28.31 -0.17
C VAL A 160 -3.09 -29.58 -0.89
N THR A 161 -3.98 -30.57 -0.96
CA THR A 161 -3.81 -31.79 -1.76
C THR A 161 -4.96 -31.97 -2.72
N ASP A 162 -4.72 -32.72 -3.79
CA ASP A 162 -5.70 -33.17 -4.78
C ASP A 162 -6.26 -34.57 -4.49
N GLU A 163 -5.70 -35.26 -3.49
CA GLU A 163 -6.15 -36.56 -2.99
C GLU A 163 -6.60 -36.50 -1.51
N PRO A 164 -7.57 -37.35 -1.09
CA PRO A 164 -8.18 -37.34 0.25
C PRO A 164 -7.29 -37.83 1.41
N GLY A 165 -6.04 -38.20 1.13
CA GLY A 165 -5.10 -38.69 2.14
C GLY A 165 -4.49 -37.57 2.96
N GLU A 166 -4.20 -37.85 4.23
CA GLU A 166 -3.41 -36.95 5.07
C GLU A 166 -2.02 -36.75 4.41
N PRO A 167 -1.52 -35.50 4.29
CA PRO A 167 -0.20 -35.24 3.73
C PRO A 167 0.91 -35.83 4.58
N GLU A 168 2.06 -36.09 3.96
CA GLU A 168 3.26 -36.51 4.68
C GLU A 168 3.76 -35.41 5.62
N THR A 169 4.26 -35.79 6.79
CA THR A 169 4.83 -34.84 7.77
C THR A 169 6.11 -34.15 7.27
N GLU A 170 6.68 -34.61 6.15
CA GLU A 170 7.81 -33.97 5.49
C GLU A 170 7.42 -32.73 4.67
N GLU A 171 6.15 -32.61 4.27
CA GLU A 171 5.66 -31.59 3.33
C GLU A 171 5.99 -30.15 3.77
N VAL A 172 5.89 -29.87 5.08
CA VAL A 172 6.22 -28.55 5.65
C VAL A 172 7.02 -28.65 6.95
N ARG A 173 7.47 -27.50 7.45
CA ARG A 173 8.00 -27.33 8.81
C ARG A 173 7.17 -26.33 9.61
N CYS A 174 6.99 -26.66 10.88
CA CYS A 174 6.56 -25.74 11.92
C CYS A 174 7.78 -25.02 12.50
N VAL A 175 7.56 -23.81 13.01
CA VAL A 175 8.60 -22.90 13.50
C VAL A 175 8.50 -22.77 15.01
N ARG A 176 9.64 -22.76 15.70
CA ARG A 176 9.71 -22.60 17.16
C ARG A 176 9.04 -21.29 17.58
N GLU A 177 8.22 -21.32 18.63
CA GLU A 177 7.28 -20.24 18.96
C GLU A 177 7.93 -18.86 19.19
N ASP A 178 9.12 -18.80 19.78
CA ASP A 178 9.89 -17.56 20.01
C ASP A 178 10.41 -16.90 18.72
N LEU A 179 10.44 -17.64 17.62
CA LEU A 179 10.84 -17.18 16.28
C LEU A 179 9.64 -16.73 15.43
N THR A 180 8.48 -16.56 16.05
CA THR A 180 7.22 -16.25 15.37
C THR A 180 6.57 -14.97 15.92
N GLU A 181 5.68 -14.39 15.12
CA GLU A 181 4.83 -13.24 15.48
C GLU A 181 3.36 -13.56 15.20
N SER A 182 2.46 -12.91 15.94
CA SER A 182 1.03 -13.04 15.70
C SER A 182 0.64 -12.52 14.31
N CYS A 183 -0.39 -13.13 13.73
CA CYS A 183 -0.88 -12.77 12.42
C CYS A 183 -2.38 -12.50 12.42
N GLU A 184 -2.82 -11.70 11.46
CA GLU A 184 -4.22 -11.34 11.24
C GLU A 184 -4.63 -11.59 9.79
N THR A 185 -5.93 -11.75 9.59
CA THR A 185 -6.53 -11.79 8.25
C THR A 185 -6.36 -10.45 7.54
N SER A 186 -6.00 -10.49 6.26
CA SER A 186 -5.93 -9.33 5.38
C SER A 186 -7.00 -9.45 4.30
N GLU A 187 -6.66 -9.68 3.04
CA GLU A 187 -7.62 -9.76 1.95
C GLU A 187 -8.30 -11.12 1.87
N MET A 188 -9.62 -11.12 1.69
CA MET A 188 -10.38 -12.33 1.37
C MET A 188 -10.13 -12.75 -0.09
N ILE A 189 -9.51 -13.92 -0.25
CA ILE A 189 -9.13 -14.51 -1.54
C ILE A 189 -10.31 -15.29 -2.12
N LEU A 190 -10.95 -16.14 -1.30
CA LEU A 190 -12.05 -17.01 -1.72
C LEU A 190 -13.11 -17.08 -0.62
N GLU A 191 -14.38 -16.99 -1.03
CA GLU A 191 -15.54 -17.25 -0.18
C GLU A 191 -16.38 -18.34 -0.85
N VAL A 192 -16.50 -19.49 -0.19
CA VAL A 192 -17.34 -20.59 -0.61
C VAL A 192 -18.57 -20.63 0.29
N GLY A 193 -19.71 -20.18 -0.23
CA GLY A 193 -20.98 -20.20 0.50
C GLY A 193 -21.65 -21.58 0.51
N SER A 194 -22.52 -21.80 1.50
CA SER A 194 -23.31 -23.04 1.59
C SER A 194 -24.38 -23.09 0.48
N SER A 195 -24.24 -24.01 -0.48
CA SER A 195 -25.26 -24.20 -1.53
C SER A 195 -26.51 -24.88 -0.97
N LYS A 196 -27.63 -24.13 -0.88
CA LYS A 196 -28.96 -24.68 -0.58
C LYS A 196 -29.64 -25.36 -1.78
N LYS A 197 -29.05 -25.30 -2.99
CA LYS A 197 -29.73 -25.66 -4.26
C LYS A 197 -29.22 -26.94 -4.93
N SER A 198 -28.19 -27.57 -4.39
CA SER A 198 -27.69 -28.87 -4.85
C SER A 198 -27.64 -29.83 -3.67
N ASN A 199 -27.98 -31.11 -3.86
CA ASN A 199 -27.76 -32.19 -2.88
C ASN A 199 -26.28 -32.41 -2.50
N ARG A 200 -25.37 -31.47 -2.82
CA ARG A 200 -23.99 -31.44 -2.37
C ARG A 200 -23.91 -30.53 -1.14
N SER A 201 -23.83 -31.16 0.02
CA SER A 201 -23.55 -30.54 1.32
C SER A 201 -22.10 -30.03 1.37
N GLY A 202 -21.81 -28.91 0.72
CA GLY A 202 -20.53 -28.22 0.91
C GLY A 202 -20.58 -27.37 2.17
N SER A 203 -19.71 -27.65 3.14
CA SER A 203 -19.47 -26.74 4.27
C SER A 203 -18.93 -25.41 3.75
N PRO A 204 -19.28 -24.27 4.36
CA PRO A 204 -18.71 -22.99 3.96
C PRO A 204 -17.20 -22.97 4.20
N CYS A 205 -16.47 -22.21 3.39
CA CYS A 205 -15.04 -22.01 3.55
C CYS A 205 -14.64 -20.60 3.14
N ASN A 206 -13.88 -19.94 3.99
CA ASN A 206 -13.28 -18.64 3.73
C ASN A 206 -11.77 -18.82 3.65
N VAL A 207 -11.15 -18.23 2.64
CA VAL A 207 -9.69 -18.22 2.44
C VAL A 207 -9.20 -16.79 2.46
N TRP A 208 -8.20 -16.53 3.30
CA TRP A 208 -7.66 -15.21 3.57
C TRP A 208 -6.16 -15.19 3.33
N SER A 209 -5.67 -14.11 2.73
CA SER A 209 -4.27 -13.73 2.91
C SER A 209 -4.04 -13.32 4.36
N ILE A 210 -2.80 -13.47 4.82
CA ILE A 210 -2.40 -13.15 6.19
C ILE A 210 -1.23 -12.19 6.23
N ARG A 211 -1.15 -11.44 7.31
CA ARG A 211 -0.04 -10.51 7.57
C ARG A 211 0.25 -10.43 9.08
N PRO A 212 1.43 -9.94 9.49
CA PRO A 212 1.71 -9.67 10.90
C PRO A 212 0.73 -8.66 11.50
N CYS A 213 0.36 -8.85 12.77
CA CYS A 213 -0.48 -7.89 13.51
C CYS A 213 0.25 -6.55 13.71
N GLU A 214 1.48 -6.61 14.23
CA GLU A 214 2.32 -5.43 14.44
C GLU A 214 3.09 -5.11 13.14
N ARG A 215 2.94 -3.88 12.65
CA ARG A 215 3.53 -3.39 11.39
C ARG A 215 4.13 -2.00 11.58
N GLY A 216 4.97 -1.60 10.63
CA GLY A 216 5.74 -0.36 10.68
C GLY A 216 7.24 -0.61 10.75
N MET A 217 8.01 0.47 10.75
CA MET A 217 9.45 0.43 10.51
C MET A 217 10.26 -0.25 11.64
N ARG A 218 9.65 -0.43 12.82
CA ARG A 218 10.27 -1.09 13.98
C ARG A 218 9.74 -2.50 14.25
N SER A 219 8.76 -2.94 13.46
CA SER A 219 8.09 -4.23 13.66
C SER A 219 8.90 -5.36 13.05
N GLN A 220 8.93 -6.50 13.73
CA GLN A 220 9.77 -7.65 13.38
C GLN A 220 9.04 -8.73 12.57
N GLY A 221 7.72 -8.61 12.42
CA GLY A 221 6.90 -9.61 11.74
C GLY A 221 7.23 -9.71 10.24
N VAL A 222 7.45 -10.94 9.78
CA VAL A 222 7.75 -11.29 8.39
C VAL A 222 6.64 -12.19 7.86
N ALA A 223 5.94 -11.72 6.82
CA ALA A 223 4.92 -12.51 6.15
C ALA A 223 5.56 -13.68 5.37
N VAL A 224 5.02 -14.89 5.56
CA VAL A 224 5.50 -16.10 4.87
C VAL A 224 5.00 -16.15 3.43
N GLY A 225 3.89 -15.48 3.11
CA GLY A 225 3.25 -15.52 1.78
C GLY A 225 2.28 -16.71 1.60
N SER A 226 2.00 -17.46 2.67
CA SER A 226 0.92 -18.46 2.69
C SER A 226 -0.43 -17.81 3.03
N PHE A 227 -1.45 -18.64 3.26
CA PHE A 227 -2.83 -18.21 3.49
C PHE A 227 -3.43 -18.94 4.69
N PHE A 228 -4.57 -18.45 5.17
CA PHE A 228 -5.39 -19.08 6.18
C PHE A 228 -6.73 -19.50 5.59
N CYS A 229 -7.29 -20.62 6.06
CA CYS A 229 -8.63 -21.04 5.69
C CYS A 229 -9.43 -21.48 6.92
N CYS A 230 -10.72 -21.20 6.91
CA CYS A 230 -11.63 -21.51 8.01
C CYS A 230 -13.05 -21.78 7.51
N THR A 231 -13.84 -22.51 8.31
CA THR A 231 -15.25 -22.82 8.01
C THR A 231 -16.24 -21.96 8.78
N TYR A 232 -15.76 -20.90 9.43
CA TYR A 232 -16.54 -19.95 10.22
C TYR A 232 -16.32 -18.53 9.70
N ASP A 233 -17.24 -17.64 10.05
CA ASP A 233 -17.16 -16.24 9.65
C ASP A 233 -16.02 -15.54 10.40
N LEU A 234 -15.12 -14.95 9.62
CA LEU A 234 -14.06 -14.07 10.09
C LEU A 234 -14.22 -12.71 9.39
N SER A 235 -13.77 -11.66 10.05
CA SER A 235 -13.68 -10.33 9.45
C SER A 235 -12.24 -9.94 9.13
N TYR A 236 -12.06 -8.86 8.36
CA TYR A 236 -10.76 -8.29 8.05
C TYR A 236 -10.06 -7.80 9.34
N GLY A 237 -8.78 -8.10 9.49
CA GLY A 237 -7.99 -7.66 10.64
C GLY A 237 -8.21 -8.48 11.91
N GLU A 238 -8.81 -9.67 11.80
CA GLU A 238 -8.96 -10.56 12.95
C GLU A 238 -7.71 -11.41 13.17
N THR A 239 -7.22 -11.43 14.41
CA THR A 239 -6.06 -12.23 14.81
C THR A 239 -6.37 -13.72 14.67
N VAL A 240 -5.45 -14.46 14.04
CA VAL A 240 -5.57 -15.91 13.82
C VAL A 240 -4.65 -16.63 14.80
N ALA A 241 -5.18 -17.61 15.54
CA ALA A 241 -4.42 -18.34 16.57
C ALA A 241 -3.72 -19.61 16.04
N ASP A 242 -4.22 -20.17 14.94
CA ASP A 242 -3.81 -21.47 14.42
C ASP A 242 -2.51 -21.42 13.60
N ILE A 243 -2.19 -20.25 13.06
CA ILE A 243 -0.97 -19.99 12.30
C ILE A 243 -0.29 -18.70 12.76
N ALA A 244 0.97 -18.53 12.41
CA ALA A 244 1.77 -17.36 12.78
C ALA A 244 2.62 -16.87 11.60
N CYS A 245 3.15 -15.65 11.73
CA CYS A 245 4.18 -15.10 10.86
C CYS A 245 5.58 -15.40 11.44
N LEU A 246 6.62 -15.24 10.63
CA LEU A 246 8.00 -15.32 11.09
C LEU A 246 8.39 -14.04 11.85
N LYS A 247 9.41 -14.12 12.70
CA LYS A 247 9.99 -12.99 13.41
C LYS A 247 11.42 -12.74 12.95
N ASN A 248 11.74 -11.52 12.54
CA ASN A 248 13.12 -11.13 12.29
C ASN A 248 13.82 -10.68 13.57
N LEU A 249 14.74 -11.51 14.05
CA LEU A 249 15.60 -11.23 15.22
C LEU A 249 16.93 -10.57 14.83
N ASP A 250 17.24 -10.43 13.54
CA ASP A 250 18.42 -9.69 13.09
C ASP A 250 18.21 -8.18 13.18
N LEU A 251 18.74 -7.60 14.26
CA LEU A 251 18.71 -6.16 14.51
C LEU A 251 19.62 -5.36 13.58
N THR A 252 20.55 -6.01 12.86
CA THR A 252 21.42 -5.30 11.90
C THR A 252 20.69 -4.95 10.62
N LEU A 253 19.58 -5.64 10.34
CA LEU A 253 18.79 -5.50 9.11
C LEU A 253 19.69 -5.59 7.86
N HIS A 254 20.62 -6.55 7.84
CA HIS A 254 21.65 -6.67 6.78
C HIS A 254 21.09 -6.76 5.34
N ALA A 255 19.83 -7.18 5.20
CA ALA A 255 19.13 -7.25 3.91
C ALA A 255 18.59 -5.91 3.39
N MET A 256 18.56 -4.88 4.24
CA MET A 256 18.19 -3.53 3.81
C MET A 256 19.27 -2.95 2.87
N PRO A 257 18.88 -2.12 1.88
CA PRO A 257 19.83 -1.50 0.96
C PRO A 257 20.73 -0.49 1.70
N ASN A 258 22.01 -0.40 1.33
CA ASN A 258 22.84 0.73 1.75
C ASN A 258 22.51 1.99 0.92
N LEU A 259 23.16 3.12 1.21
CA LEU A 259 22.85 4.39 0.54
C LEU A 259 23.06 4.35 -0.98
N ASP A 260 24.13 3.70 -1.46
CA ASP A 260 24.39 3.54 -2.90
C ASP A 260 23.30 2.70 -3.57
N GLN A 261 22.85 1.63 -2.90
CA GLN A 261 21.75 0.80 -3.37
C GLN A 261 20.41 1.54 -3.33
N VAL A 262 20.15 2.38 -2.34
CA VAL A 262 18.97 3.27 -2.30
C VAL A 262 18.97 4.21 -3.51
N HIS A 263 20.10 4.85 -3.82
CA HIS A 263 20.21 5.70 -5.00
C HIS A 263 19.94 4.93 -6.29
N ALA A 264 20.49 3.72 -6.44
CA ALA A 264 20.25 2.87 -7.61
C ALA A 264 18.78 2.40 -7.72
N VAL A 265 18.13 2.11 -6.59
CA VAL A 265 16.70 1.78 -6.52
C VAL A 265 15.87 2.97 -7.00
N ILE A 266 16.15 4.18 -6.52
CA ILE A 266 15.46 5.41 -6.93
C ILE A 266 15.73 5.72 -8.41
N GLU A 267 16.94 5.50 -8.91
CA GLU A 267 17.25 5.67 -10.33
C GLU A 267 16.41 4.72 -11.21
N ASN A 268 16.31 3.46 -10.82
CA ASN A 268 15.61 2.42 -11.59
C ASN A 268 14.07 2.52 -11.50
N TYR A 269 13.54 2.82 -10.31
CA TYR A 269 12.10 2.78 -10.03
C TYR A 269 11.46 4.14 -9.73
N GLY A 270 12.23 5.21 -9.60
CA GLY A 270 11.70 6.56 -9.33
C GLY A 270 10.57 6.91 -10.30
N PRO A 271 9.31 7.02 -9.81
CA PRO A 271 8.16 7.26 -10.65
C PRO A 271 8.18 8.62 -11.36
N THR A 272 7.51 8.66 -12.51
CA THR A 272 7.14 9.91 -13.18
C THR A 272 5.78 10.36 -12.67
N VAL A 273 5.74 11.50 -11.99
CA VAL A 273 4.51 12.11 -11.49
C VAL A 273 3.94 13.03 -12.57
N TYR A 274 2.71 12.79 -12.99
CA TYR A 274 1.95 13.63 -13.91
C TYR A 274 1.00 14.53 -13.11
N PHE A 275 1.15 15.84 -13.28
CA PHE A 275 0.16 16.81 -12.79
C PHE A 275 -0.91 17.04 -13.85
N HIS A 276 -2.15 17.25 -13.44
CA HIS A 276 -3.27 17.42 -14.37
C HIS A 276 -3.00 18.58 -15.38
N PRO A 277 -3.41 18.47 -16.66
CA PRO A 277 -3.16 19.51 -17.68
C PRO A 277 -3.70 20.92 -17.33
N GLU A 278 -4.72 20.95 -16.49
CA GLU A 278 -5.36 22.17 -15.99
C GLU A 278 -4.93 22.53 -14.56
N GLU A 279 -3.86 21.92 -14.04
CA GLU A 279 -3.32 22.28 -12.73
C GLU A 279 -2.77 23.72 -12.75
N THR A 280 -3.10 24.48 -11.72
CA THR A 280 -2.68 25.88 -11.54
C THR A 280 -1.80 26.08 -10.31
N TYR A 281 -1.80 25.13 -9.38
CA TYR A 281 -1.00 25.13 -8.17
C TYR A 281 0.02 24.00 -8.28
N MET A 282 1.26 24.32 -8.66
CA MET A 282 2.30 23.31 -8.83
C MET A 282 3.01 23.05 -7.50
N PRO A 283 3.66 21.89 -7.33
CA PRO A 283 4.55 21.67 -6.18
C PRO A 283 5.76 22.62 -6.23
N SER A 284 6.56 22.60 -5.16
CA SER A 284 7.86 23.30 -5.11
C SER A 284 8.80 22.62 -4.10
N SER A 285 10.07 23.03 -4.03
CA SER A 285 10.87 22.71 -2.85
C SER A 285 10.47 23.58 -1.66
N VAL A 286 10.60 23.03 -0.44
CA VAL A 286 10.45 23.76 0.81
C VAL A 286 11.38 24.97 0.85
N GLN A 287 12.61 24.82 0.36
CA GLN A 287 13.56 25.93 0.28
C GLN A 287 13.06 27.07 -0.61
N TRP A 288 12.47 26.76 -1.77
CA TRP A 288 11.88 27.77 -2.64
C TRP A 288 10.71 28.45 -1.94
N PHE A 289 9.80 27.70 -1.32
CA PHE A 289 8.65 28.25 -0.60
C PHE A 289 9.06 29.25 0.49
N PHE A 290 10.05 28.90 1.33
CA PHE A 290 10.56 29.80 2.36
C PHE A 290 11.24 31.05 1.78
N LYS A 291 12.05 30.91 0.72
CA LYS A 291 12.71 32.05 0.07
C LYS A 291 11.74 33.03 -0.59
N ASN A 292 10.55 32.56 -0.99
CA ASN A 292 9.58 33.34 -1.75
C ASN A 292 8.44 33.92 -0.89
N GLY A 293 8.63 34.00 0.43
CA GLY A 293 7.81 34.84 1.30
C GLY A 293 6.89 34.11 2.27
N ALA A 294 7.06 32.80 2.48
CA ALA A 294 6.37 32.10 3.56
C ALA A 294 6.71 32.70 4.93
N LEU A 295 5.69 32.83 5.79
CA LEU A 295 5.78 33.48 7.09
C LEU A 295 5.43 32.50 8.21
N LEU A 296 6.18 32.55 9.31
CA LEU A 296 5.87 31.86 10.56
C LEU A 296 5.05 32.79 11.45
N TYR A 297 3.84 32.38 11.78
CA TYR A 297 2.96 33.06 12.72
C TYR A 297 3.04 32.42 14.11
N ARG A 298 2.64 33.20 15.12
CA ARG A 298 2.56 32.75 16.51
C ARG A 298 1.26 33.24 17.13
N SER A 299 0.59 32.37 17.88
CA SER A 299 -0.62 32.72 18.62
C SER A 299 -0.41 33.96 19.50
N GLY A 300 -1.38 34.88 19.47
CA GLY A 300 -1.32 36.17 20.17
C GLY A 300 -0.40 37.22 19.53
N LYS A 301 0.19 36.95 18.35
CA LYS A 301 0.92 37.95 17.54
C LYS A 301 0.22 38.16 16.21
N SER A 302 0.11 39.42 15.80
CA SER A 302 -0.56 39.82 14.55
C SER A 302 0.35 39.82 13.32
N GLN A 303 1.67 39.72 13.49
CA GLN A 303 2.64 39.77 12.39
C GLN A 303 3.40 38.45 12.25
N GLY A 304 3.42 37.93 11.03
CA GLY A 304 4.24 36.79 10.64
C GLY A 304 5.71 37.17 10.49
N LYS A 305 6.61 36.22 10.77
CA LYS A 305 8.06 36.40 10.61
C LYS A 305 8.57 35.64 9.39
N PRO A 306 9.46 36.22 8.57
CA PRO A 306 10.08 35.49 7.47
C PRO A 306 10.77 34.21 7.93
N ILE A 307 10.59 33.13 7.17
CA ILE A 307 11.25 31.84 7.42
C ILE A 307 12.60 31.83 6.71
N ASN A 308 13.65 31.39 7.40
CA ASN A 308 14.96 31.19 6.80
C ASN A 308 14.87 30.09 5.74
N SER A 309 15.67 30.17 4.69
CA SER A 309 15.58 29.21 3.58
C SER A 309 15.77 27.72 3.96
N THR A 310 16.40 27.43 5.09
CA THR A 310 16.58 26.07 5.62
C THR A 310 15.54 25.68 6.66
N GLY A 311 14.65 26.60 7.06
CA GLY A 311 13.73 26.45 8.18
C GLY A 311 14.40 26.56 9.56
N SER A 312 15.64 27.07 9.66
CA SER A 312 16.40 27.07 10.92
C SER A 312 15.81 27.92 12.06
N ASN A 313 14.85 28.80 11.75
CA ASN A 313 14.12 29.60 12.73
C ASN A 313 12.72 29.04 13.06
N LEU A 314 12.37 27.86 12.52
CA LEU A 314 11.18 27.12 12.93
C LEU A 314 11.43 26.46 14.30
N PRO A 315 10.42 26.40 15.19
CA PRO A 315 10.55 25.69 16.46
C PRO A 315 10.67 24.18 16.20
N PRO A 316 11.76 23.52 16.65
CA PRO A 316 11.96 22.09 16.43
C PRO A 316 11.20 21.24 17.46
N GLY A 317 10.85 20.00 17.08
CA GLY A 317 10.11 19.04 17.89
C GLY A 317 8.70 19.51 18.24
N GLY A 318 8.13 19.01 19.34
CA GLY A 318 6.84 19.44 19.85
C GLY A 318 5.68 18.53 19.45
N ARG A 319 4.51 19.13 19.31
CA ARG A 319 3.27 18.50 18.85
C ARG A 319 2.43 19.58 18.19
N ASN A 320 1.41 19.17 17.45
CA ASN A 320 0.41 20.10 16.95
C ASN A 320 -0.38 20.74 18.12
N ASP A 321 0.04 21.93 18.56
CA ASP A 321 -0.47 22.63 19.75
C ASP A 321 -1.09 23.99 19.45
N THR A 322 -1.26 24.33 18.17
CA THR A 322 -1.80 25.61 17.66
C THR A 322 -0.98 26.86 18.05
N GLU A 323 0.22 26.70 18.63
CA GLU A 323 1.04 27.85 19.03
C GLU A 323 1.65 28.56 17.82
N PHE A 324 2.01 27.81 16.78
CA PHE A 324 2.69 28.29 15.58
C PHE A 324 2.07 27.69 14.33
N TRP A 325 1.94 28.50 13.27
CA TRP A 325 1.56 27.99 11.95
C TRP A 325 2.35 28.73 10.87
N ILE A 326 2.49 28.11 9.69
CA ILE A 326 3.03 28.77 8.50
C ILE A 326 1.87 29.29 7.66
N ASP A 327 2.04 30.46 7.06
CA ASP A 327 1.07 31.05 6.13
C ASP A 327 1.76 31.82 5.01
N LEU A 328 0.97 32.23 4.02
CA LEU A 328 1.36 33.01 2.85
C LEU A 328 1.65 34.47 3.24
N PRO A 329 2.42 35.21 2.40
CA PRO A 329 2.66 36.63 2.63
C PRO A 329 1.37 37.46 2.51
N GLU A 330 1.36 38.63 3.17
CA GLU A 330 0.21 39.55 3.16
C GLU A 330 -0.01 40.24 1.79
N ASP A 331 1.06 40.45 1.01
CA ASP A 331 0.96 41.03 -0.32
C ASP A 331 0.27 40.07 -1.30
N GLU A 332 -0.82 40.52 -1.92
CA GLU A 332 -1.68 39.65 -2.75
C GLU A 332 -0.99 39.14 -4.02
N GLU A 333 -0.05 39.90 -4.60
CA GLU A 333 0.72 39.44 -5.76
C GLU A 333 1.73 38.35 -5.34
N ALA A 334 2.48 38.60 -4.26
CA ALA A 334 3.41 37.62 -3.69
C ALA A 334 2.68 36.35 -3.26
N LYS A 335 1.53 36.48 -2.61
CA LYS A 335 0.66 35.38 -2.20
C LYS A 335 0.18 34.57 -3.40
N SER A 336 -0.35 35.23 -4.43
CA SER A 336 -0.80 34.56 -5.66
C SER A 336 0.33 33.82 -6.36
N ASN A 337 1.53 34.40 -6.41
CA ASN A 337 2.70 33.76 -7.00
C ASN A 337 3.21 32.58 -6.16
N LEU A 338 3.18 32.70 -4.83
CA LEU A 338 3.59 31.62 -3.93
C LEU A 338 2.65 30.42 -4.03
N LYS A 339 1.33 30.65 -4.13
CA LYS A 339 0.32 29.60 -4.35
C LYS A 339 0.54 28.80 -5.62
N LYS A 340 0.97 29.44 -6.72
CA LYS A 340 1.23 28.75 -8.00
C LYS A 340 2.38 27.73 -7.90
N GLY A 341 3.22 27.85 -6.87
CA GLY A 341 4.40 27.02 -6.70
C GLY A 341 5.42 27.17 -7.83
N ASN A 342 6.36 26.22 -7.90
CA ASN A 342 7.44 26.24 -8.87
C ASN A 342 7.93 24.82 -9.13
N LEU A 343 7.35 24.20 -10.16
CA LEU A 343 7.62 22.82 -10.56
C LEU A 343 9.12 22.58 -10.83
N GLU A 344 9.83 23.58 -11.37
CA GLU A 344 11.27 23.47 -11.63
C GLU A 344 12.07 23.30 -10.33
N SER A 345 11.66 23.94 -9.24
CA SER A 345 12.31 23.83 -7.94
C SER A 345 11.94 22.58 -7.16
N SER A 346 10.96 21.80 -7.61
CA SER A 346 10.41 20.67 -6.86
C SER A 346 11.46 19.60 -6.60
N GLU A 347 11.41 19.07 -5.38
CA GLU A 347 12.26 17.99 -4.89
C GLU A 347 11.36 16.98 -4.17
N LEU A 348 11.68 15.69 -4.32
CA LEU A 348 11.06 14.63 -3.52
C LEU A 348 11.86 14.42 -2.25
N TYR A 349 11.19 14.44 -1.10
CA TYR A 349 11.83 14.16 0.17
C TYR A 349 11.62 12.68 0.51
N VAL A 350 12.72 11.93 0.53
CA VAL A 350 12.68 10.47 0.57
C VAL A 350 12.90 9.97 1.99
N HIS A 351 11.98 9.13 2.46
CA HIS A 351 12.13 8.34 3.68
C HIS A 351 12.22 6.87 3.30
N VAL A 352 13.31 6.22 3.73
CA VAL A 352 13.56 4.80 3.47
C VAL A 352 13.30 4.00 4.73
N LYS A 353 12.28 3.15 4.70
CA LYS A 353 11.81 2.39 5.87
C LYS A 353 11.96 0.88 5.65
N PRO A 354 12.39 0.12 6.68
CA PRO A 354 12.14 -1.31 6.71
C PRO A 354 10.63 -1.60 6.66
N ALA A 355 10.24 -2.61 5.91
CA ALA A 355 8.87 -3.11 5.87
C ALA A 355 8.86 -4.64 6.00
N LEU A 356 7.79 -5.19 6.58
CA LEU A 356 7.62 -6.63 6.79
C LEU A 356 8.86 -7.29 7.42
N GLY A 357 9.27 -6.76 8.58
CA GLY A 357 10.45 -7.24 9.32
C GLY A 357 11.77 -7.02 8.56
N GLY A 358 11.85 -6.05 7.66
CA GLY A 358 13.06 -5.76 6.86
C GLY A 358 13.28 -6.73 5.69
N THR A 359 12.30 -7.57 5.36
CA THR A 359 12.32 -8.36 4.11
C THR A 359 11.89 -7.56 2.89
N PHE A 360 11.29 -6.40 3.12
CA PHE A 360 11.00 -5.39 2.12
C PHE A 360 11.51 -4.02 2.57
N THR A 361 11.69 -3.12 1.61
CA THR A 361 12.03 -1.71 1.84
C THR A 361 10.97 -0.83 1.22
N ASP A 362 10.40 0.06 2.01
CA ASP A 362 9.50 1.10 1.52
C ASP A 362 10.30 2.38 1.22
N ILE A 363 10.17 2.87 -0.01
CA ILE A 363 10.68 4.17 -0.43
C ILE A 363 9.49 5.13 -0.49
N VAL A 364 9.33 5.92 0.57
CA VAL A 364 8.30 6.95 0.67
C VAL A 364 8.82 8.22 0.03
N MET A 365 8.07 8.78 -0.92
CA MET A 365 8.44 10.01 -1.61
C MET A 365 7.42 11.10 -1.32
N TRP A 366 7.82 12.06 -0.49
CA TRP A 366 7.00 13.22 -0.13
C TRP A 366 7.15 14.34 -1.15
N ILE A 367 6.02 14.91 -1.57
CA ILE A 367 5.90 16.10 -2.42
C ILE A 367 5.35 17.23 -1.55
N PHE A 368 6.02 18.37 -1.59
CA PHE A 368 5.52 19.58 -0.96
C PHE A 368 4.71 20.44 -1.94
N CYS A 369 3.46 20.70 -1.58
CA CYS A 369 2.53 21.53 -2.32
C CYS A 369 2.31 22.85 -1.54
N PRO A 370 2.84 24.00 -2.03
CA PRO A 370 2.62 25.29 -1.36
C PRO A 370 1.15 25.63 -1.13
N PHE A 371 0.28 25.15 -2.01
CA PHE A 371 -1.15 25.37 -1.93
C PHE A 371 -1.92 24.24 -2.62
N ASN A 372 -2.97 23.75 -1.96
CA ASN A 372 -4.01 22.92 -2.56
C ASN A 372 -5.21 23.82 -2.90
N GLY A 373 -5.75 23.67 -4.10
CA GLY A 373 -6.87 24.45 -4.60
C GLY A 373 -8.23 23.96 -4.12
N PRO A 374 -9.32 24.65 -4.49
CA PRO A 374 -10.65 24.27 -4.04
C PRO A 374 -11.09 22.92 -4.63
N ALA A 375 -11.77 22.14 -3.80
CA ALA A 375 -12.31 20.83 -4.13
C ALA A 375 -13.43 20.92 -5.18
N THR A 376 -13.64 19.82 -5.89
CA THR A 376 -14.80 19.65 -6.77
C THR A 376 -15.68 18.53 -6.24
N LEU A 377 -16.96 18.80 -6.00
CA LEU A 377 -17.92 17.80 -5.55
C LEU A 377 -18.66 17.18 -6.73
N LYS A 378 -18.90 15.87 -6.65
CA LYS A 378 -19.78 15.15 -7.56
C LYS A 378 -20.99 14.64 -6.80
N ILE A 379 -22.18 14.86 -7.36
CA ILE A 379 -23.47 14.44 -6.80
C ILE A 379 -24.27 13.81 -7.95
N GLY A 380 -24.14 12.49 -8.10
CA GLY A 380 -24.69 11.74 -9.23
C GLY A 380 -24.13 12.26 -10.56
N VAL A 381 -25.02 12.82 -11.39
CA VAL A 381 -24.65 13.40 -12.69
C VAL A 381 -24.14 14.85 -12.60
N PHE A 382 -24.36 15.53 -11.47
CA PHE A 382 -23.94 16.91 -11.27
C PHE A 382 -22.50 16.98 -10.77
N THR A 383 -21.77 18.01 -11.20
CA THR A 383 -20.43 18.36 -10.73
C THR A 383 -20.47 19.82 -10.27
N LEU A 384 -20.02 20.08 -9.05
CA LEU A 384 -20.04 21.39 -8.42
C LEU A 384 -18.61 21.77 -8.00
N PRO A 385 -17.93 22.67 -8.71
CA PRO A 385 -16.67 23.23 -8.25
C PRO A 385 -16.94 24.11 -7.02
N MET A 386 -16.20 23.86 -5.95
CA MET A 386 -16.28 24.70 -4.75
C MET A 386 -15.47 25.97 -4.93
N THR A 387 -15.78 26.99 -4.13
CA THR A 387 -15.06 28.27 -4.20
C THR A 387 -13.80 28.25 -3.34
N ARG A 388 -13.91 27.78 -2.09
CA ARG A 388 -12.84 27.80 -1.09
C ARG A 388 -12.67 26.50 -0.28
N ILE A 389 -13.66 25.61 -0.31
CA ILE A 389 -13.62 24.36 0.47
C ILE A 389 -12.54 23.43 -0.10
N GLY A 390 -11.71 22.85 0.76
CA GLY A 390 -10.55 22.03 0.39
C GLY A 390 -9.27 22.82 0.13
N GLU A 391 -9.29 24.15 0.25
CA GLU A 391 -8.08 24.96 0.09
C GLU A 391 -7.15 24.80 1.30
N HIS A 392 -5.90 24.41 1.08
CA HIS A 392 -4.89 24.33 2.14
C HIS A 392 -3.61 25.05 1.74
N VAL A 393 -2.91 25.63 2.72
CA VAL A 393 -1.54 26.14 2.55
C VAL A 393 -0.56 25.10 3.06
N GLY A 394 0.52 24.87 2.31
CA GLY A 394 1.63 24.03 2.74
C GLY A 394 1.26 22.57 2.98
N ASP A 395 0.64 21.93 1.98
CA ASP A 395 0.22 20.54 2.08
C ASP A 395 1.35 19.56 1.67
N TRP A 396 1.24 18.34 2.19
CA TRP A 396 2.21 17.27 2.00
C TRP A 396 1.53 16.04 1.42
N GLU A 397 1.88 15.72 0.17
CA GLU A 397 1.42 14.53 -0.52
C GLU A 397 2.52 13.48 -0.55
N HIS A 398 2.16 12.21 -0.71
CA HIS A 398 3.16 11.16 -0.90
C HIS A 398 2.66 9.99 -1.73
N PHE A 399 3.62 9.21 -2.19
CA PHE A 399 3.41 7.85 -2.65
C PHE A 399 4.58 7.01 -2.15
N THR A 400 4.36 5.71 -2.05
CA THR A 400 5.38 4.78 -1.52
C THR A 400 5.54 3.64 -2.48
N PHE A 401 6.77 3.24 -2.78
CA PHE A 401 7.00 2.01 -3.54
C PHE A 401 7.81 1.02 -2.73
N ARG A 402 7.33 -0.23 -2.73
CA ARG A 402 7.83 -1.32 -1.89
C ARG A 402 8.74 -2.23 -2.70
N ILE A 403 9.97 -2.38 -2.25
CA ILE A 403 11.02 -3.17 -2.89
C ILE A 403 11.23 -4.47 -2.11
N CYS A 404 11.30 -5.59 -2.83
CA CYS A 404 11.61 -6.90 -2.28
C CYS A 404 13.12 -7.00 -1.99
N ASN A 405 13.53 -7.14 -0.72
CA ASN A 405 14.96 -7.15 -0.37
C ASN A 405 15.68 -8.44 -0.80
N PHE A 406 14.96 -9.49 -1.19
CA PHE A 406 15.57 -10.69 -1.77
C PHE A 406 16.12 -10.48 -3.18
N SER A 407 15.49 -9.62 -3.99
CA SER A 407 15.79 -9.46 -5.42
C SER A 407 16.07 -8.02 -5.85
N GLY A 408 15.68 -7.05 -5.04
CA GLY A 408 15.60 -5.63 -5.41
C GLY A 408 14.42 -5.31 -6.32
N GLU A 409 13.47 -6.23 -6.52
CA GLU A 409 12.33 -6.03 -7.42
C GLU A 409 11.25 -5.13 -6.80
N LEU A 410 10.67 -4.23 -7.60
CA LEU A 410 9.45 -3.50 -7.25
C LEU A 410 8.27 -4.47 -7.08
N TRP A 411 7.65 -4.47 -5.91
CA TRP A 411 6.55 -5.36 -5.57
C TRP A 411 5.18 -4.72 -5.74
N GLN A 412 5.01 -3.54 -5.14
CA GLN A 412 3.75 -2.81 -5.13
C GLN A 412 4.00 -1.34 -4.85
N MET A 413 3.03 -0.49 -5.15
CA MET A 413 3.07 0.93 -4.83
C MET A 413 1.80 1.36 -4.10
N TYR A 414 1.98 2.17 -3.07
CA TYR A 414 0.92 2.86 -2.37
C TYR A 414 0.71 4.25 -2.95
N PHE A 415 -0.55 4.56 -3.22
CA PHE A 415 -0.98 5.86 -3.73
C PHE A 415 -1.81 6.55 -2.65
N SER A 416 -1.25 7.60 -2.03
CA SER A 416 -1.90 8.36 -0.97
C SER A 416 -3.05 9.21 -1.52
N GLN A 417 -4.19 9.13 -0.84
CA GLN A 417 -5.45 9.79 -1.21
C GLN A 417 -6.04 10.42 0.05
N HIS A 418 -5.84 11.72 0.29
CA HIS A 418 -6.44 12.55 1.36
C HIS A 418 -6.71 11.89 2.74
N SER A 419 -7.67 10.95 2.84
CA SER A 419 -8.08 10.24 4.06
C SER A 419 -7.62 8.77 4.14
N GLY A 420 -6.71 8.34 3.26
CA GLY A 420 -6.23 6.96 3.17
C GLY A 420 -5.43 6.76 1.89
N GLY A 421 -5.56 5.60 1.26
CA GLY A 421 -4.91 5.33 -0.02
C GLY A 421 -5.07 3.88 -0.41
N GLY A 422 -4.24 3.41 -1.32
CA GLY A 422 -4.30 2.02 -1.74
C GLY A 422 -2.97 1.52 -2.27
N TRP A 423 -2.61 0.31 -1.82
CA TRP A 423 -1.57 -0.48 -2.45
C TRP A 423 -2.07 -1.06 -3.77
N VAL A 424 -1.23 -1.00 -4.80
CA VAL A 424 -1.47 -1.56 -6.13
C VAL A 424 -0.29 -2.46 -6.46
N ASP A 425 -0.56 -3.69 -6.88
CA ASP A 425 0.48 -4.62 -7.33
C ASP A 425 1.18 -4.05 -8.56
N ALA A 426 2.49 -4.24 -8.68
CA ALA A 426 3.22 -3.77 -9.85
C ALA A 426 2.77 -4.39 -11.19
N SER A 427 1.88 -5.40 -11.22
CA SER A 427 1.25 -5.91 -12.43
C SER A 427 0.20 -4.96 -12.99
N ASP A 428 -0.40 -4.17 -12.10
CA ASP A 428 -1.51 -3.27 -12.39
C ASP A 428 -1.03 -1.81 -12.40
N ILE A 429 0.29 -1.59 -12.40
CA ILE A 429 0.88 -0.25 -12.49
C ILE A 429 1.28 0.06 -13.92
N GLU A 430 1.04 1.29 -14.34
CA GLU A 430 1.53 1.78 -15.62
C GLU A 430 3.01 2.15 -15.53
N PHE A 431 3.83 1.68 -16.49
CA PHE A 431 5.24 2.02 -16.60
C PHE A 431 5.50 2.95 -17.78
N VAL A 432 6.24 4.03 -17.55
CA VAL A 432 6.51 5.08 -18.56
C VAL A 432 7.71 4.72 -19.41
N LYS A 433 8.83 4.35 -18.76
CA LYS A 433 10.08 3.99 -19.44
C LYS A 433 10.88 3.02 -18.58
N GLY A 434 11.21 1.86 -19.16
CA GLY A 434 11.86 0.80 -18.42
C GLY A 434 11.01 0.38 -17.21
N ASN A 435 11.62 0.35 -16.03
CA ASN A 435 10.94 0.01 -14.78
C ASN A 435 10.41 1.23 -14.01
N LYS A 436 10.36 2.41 -14.63
CA LYS A 436 9.83 3.64 -13.99
C LYS A 436 8.30 3.68 -14.05
N PRO A 437 7.62 3.62 -12.89
CA PRO A 437 6.17 3.74 -12.81
C PRO A 437 5.64 5.13 -13.15
N ALA A 438 4.34 5.22 -13.40
CA ALA A 438 3.58 6.46 -13.45
C ALA A 438 2.85 6.71 -12.12
N VAL A 439 2.79 7.97 -11.70
CA VAL A 439 1.89 8.45 -10.64
C VAL A 439 1.08 9.60 -11.22
N TYR A 440 -0.22 9.62 -10.96
CA TYR A 440 -1.11 10.68 -11.41
C TYR A 440 -1.60 11.51 -10.24
N SER A 441 -1.24 12.79 -10.21
CA SER A 441 -1.65 13.75 -9.20
C SER A 441 -2.98 14.39 -9.59
N SER A 442 -3.96 14.37 -8.69
CA SER A 442 -5.27 14.97 -8.93
C SER A 442 -5.20 16.49 -9.04
N LYS A 443 -6.08 17.05 -9.87
CA LYS A 443 -6.23 18.50 -10.01
C LYS A 443 -6.62 19.14 -8.68
N HIS A 444 -5.94 20.21 -8.30
CA HIS A 444 -6.08 21.02 -7.09
C HIS A 444 -5.78 20.32 -5.76
N GLY A 445 -6.17 19.06 -5.60
CA GLY A 445 -5.98 18.31 -4.35
C GLY A 445 -4.70 17.50 -4.28
N HIS A 446 -4.02 17.27 -5.39
CA HIS A 446 -2.74 16.56 -5.49
C HIS A 446 -2.67 15.11 -4.96
N ALA A 447 -3.81 14.51 -4.60
CA ALA A 447 -3.90 13.09 -4.28
C ALA A 447 -3.36 12.22 -5.43
N SER A 448 -2.71 11.11 -5.07
CA SER A 448 -1.99 10.24 -6.00
C SER A 448 -2.86 9.07 -6.48
N PHE A 449 -2.76 8.72 -7.75
CA PHE A 449 -3.51 7.62 -8.39
C PHE A 449 -2.65 6.83 -9.39
N PRO A 450 -2.93 5.52 -9.59
CA PRO A 450 -2.14 4.66 -10.48
C PRO A 450 -2.46 4.84 -11.97
N HIS A 451 -3.64 5.36 -12.31
CA HIS A 451 -4.11 5.50 -13.69
C HIS A 451 -4.78 6.86 -13.92
N PRO A 452 -4.83 7.33 -15.18
CA PRO A 452 -5.60 8.53 -15.53
C PRO A 452 -7.11 8.22 -15.52
N GLY A 453 -7.93 9.25 -15.32
CA GLY A 453 -9.37 9.12 -15.22
C GLY A 453 -9.97 10.05 -14.18
N MET A 454 -11.11 9.63 -13.63
CA MET A 454 -11.83 10.34 -12.58
C MET A 454 -12.10 9.39 -11.43
N TYR A 455 -11.62 9.75 -10.25
CA TYR A 455 -11.80 9.02 -9.01
C TYR A 455 -12.78 9.76 -8.11
N LEU A 456 -13.65 9.00 -7.44
CA LEU A 456 -14.63 9.56 -6.53
C LEU A 456 -14.31 9.11 -5.10
N GLN A 457 -13.95 10.06 -4.24
CA GLN A 457 -13.75 9.82 -2.82
C GLN A 457 -15.05 10.10 -2.07
N GLY A 458 -15.76 9.04 -1.69
CA GLY A 458 -17.06 9.11 -1.04
C GLY A 458 -17.91 7.88 -1.36
N SER A 459 -19.24 8.02 -1.29
CA SER A 459 -20.14 6.91 -1.58
C SER A 459 -20.27 6.69 -3.09
N SER A 460 -19.49 5.74 -3.61
CA SER A 460 -19.60 5.26 -5.00
C SER A 460 -21.01 4.77 -5.32
N LYS A 461 -21.68 4.10 -4.37
CA LYS A 461 -23.07 3.63 -4.50
C LYS A 461 -24.07 4.77 -4.71
N LEU A 462 -23.88 5.90 -4.04
CA LEU A 462 -24.73 7.08 -4.19
C LEU A 462 -24.23 8.03 -5.30
N GLY A 463 -23.00 7.82 -5.79
CA GLY A 463 -22.33 8.74 -6.70
C GLY A 463 -22.04 10.10 -6.07
N ILE A 464 -21.83 10.15 -4.75
CA ILE A 464 -21.61 11.39 -3.99
C ILE A 464 -20.21 11.37 -3.36
N GLY A 465 -19.42 12.41 -3.60
CA GLY A 465 -18.07 12.52 -3.03
C GLY A 465 -17.22 13.63 -3.64
N VAL A 466 -15.98 13.73 -3.17
CA VAL A 466 -14.94 14.59 -3.76
C VAL A 466 -14.47 13.95 -5.07
N ARG A 467 -14.49 14.74 -6.14
CA ARG A 467 -14.09 14.35 -7.48
C ARG A 467 -12.61 14.67 -7.68
N ASN A 468 -11.82 13.65 -7.97
CA ASN A 468 -10.41 13.73 -8.30
C ASN A 468 -10.23 13.45 -9.80
N ASP A 469 -9.96 14.48 -10.59
CA ASP A 469 -9.62 14.34 -12.00
C ASP A 469 -8.09 14.23 -12.17
N VAL A 470 -7.65 13.18 -12.86
CA VAL A 470 -6.25 12.86 -13.10
C VAL A 470 -6.02 12.56 -14.57
N ALA A 471 -4.94 13.10 -15.14
CA ALA A 471 -4.63 12.93 -16.56
C ALA A 471 -3.15 13.12 -16.84
N LYS A 472 -2.64 12.48 -17.91
CA LYS A 472 -1.30 12.76 -18.44
C LYS A 472 -1.22 14.20 -18.91
N SER A 473 -0.08 14.83 -18.66
CA SER A 473 0.23 16.15 -19.18
C SER A 473 1.73 16.31 -19.45
N LYS A 474 2.12 17.50 -19.92
CA LYS A 474 3.52 17.91 -20.04
C LYS A 474 4.13 18.35 -18.69
N TYR A 475 3.31 18.58 -17.68
CA TYR A 475 3.75 18.94 -16.32
C TYR A 475 4.11 17.65 -15.60
N ILE A 476 5.39 17.33 -15.64
CA ILE A 476 5.94 16.10 -15.08
C ILE A 476 7.01 16.40 -14.05
N LEU A 477 7.09 15.54 -13.05
CA LEU A 477 8.19 15.48 -12.11
C LEU A 477 8.78 14.06 -12.13
N ASP A 478 10.03 13.94 -12.58
CA ASP A 478 10.77 12.68 -12.52
C ASP A 478 11.44 12.60 -11.13
N SER A 479 10.87 11.75 -10.27
CA SER A 479 11.33 11.60 -8.88
C SER A 479 12.74 11.01 -8.76
N SER A 480 13.32 10.48 -9.84
CA SER A 480 14.71 10.01 -9.84
C SER A 480 15.74 11.10 -10.11
N GLN A 481 15.33 12.30 -10.54
CA GLN A 481 16.25 13.38 -10.94
C GLN A 481 16.54 14.36 -9.80
N ARG A 482 15.52 14.72 -9.01
CA ARG A 482 15.62 15.72 -7.95
C ARG A 482 14.95 15.20 -6.68
N TYR A 483 15.77 14.68 -5.78
CA TYR A 483 15.31 14.19 -4.49
C TYR A 483 16.36 14.42 -3.41
N VAL A 484 15.90 14.43 -2.17
CA VAL A 484 16.74 14.50 -0.98
C VAL A 484 16.31 13.38 -0.05
N ILE A 485 17.24 12.48 0.28
CA ILE A 485 16.98 11.48 1.33
C ILE A 485 17.01 12.21 2.66
N VAL A 486 15.88 12.22 3.36
CA VAL A 486 15.69 12.97 4.62
C VAL A 486 15.68 12.06 5.84
N ALA A 487 15.40 10.76 5.65
CA ALA A 487 15.42 9.77 6.72
C ALA A 487 15.72 8.36 6.19
N ALA A 488 16.54 7.62 6.94
CA ALA A 488 16.86 6.21 6.74
C ALA A 488 17.44 5.64 8.05
N GLU A 489 16.61 5.54 9.08
CA GLU A 489 17.02 5.32 10.47
C GLU A 489 17.84 4.04 10.67
N TYR A 490 17.56 3.00 9.87
CA TYR A 490 18.28 1.72 9.91
C TYR A 490 19.77 1.81 9.51
N LEU A 491 20.17 2.85 8.78
CA LEU A 491 21.59 3.10 8.45
C LEU A 491 22.38 3.67 9.64
N GLY A 492 21.70 4.01 10.73
CA GLY A 492 22.31 4.55 11.94
C GLY A 492 22.45 6.08 11.92
N LYS A 493 22.79 6.62 13.10
CA LYS A 493 22.85 8.06 13.34
C LYS A 493 23.94 8.72 12.47
N GLY A 494 23.55 9.74 11.71
CA GLY A 494 24.45 10.55 10.88
C GLY A 494 24.66 10.03 9.47
N ALA A 495 24.05 8.90 9.09
CA ALA A 495 24.08 8.41 7.71
C ALA A 495 23.31 9.32 6.75
N VAL A 496 22.20 9.91 7.22
CA VAL A 496 21.38 10.88 6.49
C VAL A 496 21.32 12.18 7.27
N ILE A 497 21.48 13.30 6.56
CA ILE A 497 21.39 14.64 7.15
C ILE A 497 19.94 15.10 7.08
N GLU A 498 19.29 15.11 8.24
CA GLU A 498 17.92 15.56 8.35
C GLU A 498 17.81 17.09 8.18
N PRO A 499 16.90 17.60 7.31
CA PRO A 499 16.64 19.03 7.20
C PRO A 499 15.98 19.61 8.46
N CYS A 500 16.34 20.85 8.85
CA CYS A 500 15.81 21.48 10.07
C CYS A 500 14.28 21.60 10.08
N TRP A 501 13.66 21.87 8.93
CA TRP A 501 12.22 22.02 8.82
C TRP A 501 11.45 20.71 9.06
N LEU A 502 12.09 19.54 8.92
CA LEU A 502 11.42 18.26 9.13
C LEU A 502 11.04 18.06 10.61
N GLN A 503 11.72 18.76 11.50
CA GLN A 503 11.42 18.79 12.94
C GLN A 503 10.29 19.77 13.30
N TYR A 504 9.67 20.46 12.33
CA TYR A 504 8.55 21.35 12.61
C TYR A 504 7.23 20.56 12.69
N MET A 505 6.80 20.25 13.92
CA MET A 505 5.65 19.42 14.26
C MET A 505 4.36 20.23 14.53
N ARG A 506 4.14 21.33 13.80
CA ARG A 506 2.92 22.16 13.90
C ARG A 506 2.34 22.40 12.51
N GLU A 507 1.30 23.21 12.40
CA GLU A 507 0.61 23.44 11.14
C GLU A 507 1.50 24.18 10.12
N TRP A 508 1.58 23.63 8.91
CA TRP A 508 2.19 24.21 7.72
C TRP A 508 1.26 25.17 6.97
N GLY A 509 -0.01 25.20 7.35
CA GLY A 509 -1.02 26.15 6.89
C GLY A 509 -1.85 26.71 8.05
N PRO A 510 -2.61 27.78 7.84
CA PRO A 510 -3.55 28.29 8.83
C PRO A 510 -4.80 27.41 8.92
N THR A 511 -5.48 27.42 10.07
CA THR A 511 -6.85 26.94 10.17
C THR A 511 -7.79 27.87 9.40
N ILE A 512 -8.55 27.32 8.45
CA ILE A 512 -9.51 28.08 7.65
C ILE A 512 -10.92 27.81 8.16
N ALA A 513 -11.65 28.87 8.52
CA ALA A 513 -13.08 28.79 8.80
C ALA A 513 -13.88 29.21 7.56
N TYR A 514 -14.86 28.40 7.16
CA TYR A 514 -15.73 28.70 6.03
C TYR A 514 -17.04 29.34 6.48
N ASP A 515 -17.58 30.25 5.66
CA ASP A 515 -18.98 30.68 5.79
C ASP A 515 -19.90 29.59 5.19
N SER A 516 -20.14 28.57 6.01
CA SER A 516 -20.77 27.30 5.60
C SER A 516 -22.18 27.48 5.03
N GLY A 517 -22.89 28.56 5.39
CA GLY A 517 -24.30 28.75 5.00
C GLY A 517 -24.51 28.81 3.48
N SER A 518 -23.70 29.61 2.79
CA SER A 518 -23.85 29.81 1.34
C SER A 518 -23.46 28.57 0.51
N GLU A 519 -22.45 27.82 0.94
CA GLU A 519 -22.01 26.61 0.26
C GLU A 519 -22.95 25.42 0.54
N ILE A 520 -23.47 25.31 1.78
CA ILE A 520 -24.52 24.34 2.13
C ILE A 520 -25.78 24.58 1.30
N ASP A 521 -26.22 25.83 1.15
CA ASP A 521 -27.39 26.17 0.33
C ASP A 521 -27.22 25.77 -1.15
N LYS A 522 -26.03 25.94 -1.72
CA LYS A 522 -25.72 25.47 -3.08
C LYS A 522 -25.86 23.95 -3.19
N ILE A 523 -25.33 23.21 -2.21
CA ILE A 523 -25.40 21.75 -2.17
C ILE A 523 -26.86 21.28 -2.02
N MET A 524 -27.61 21.87 -1.09
CA MET A 524 -29.02 21.53 -0.82
C MET A 524 -29.90 21.70 -2.06
N ASN A 525 -29.66 22.75 -2.85
CA ASN A 525 -30.43 23.05 -4.06
C ASN A 525 -30.16 22.11 -5.24
N LEU A 526 -29.15 21.23 -5.16
CA LEU A 526 -28.79 20.29 -6.24
C LEU A 526 -29.09 18.82 -5.91
N LEU A 527 -29.35 18.51 -4.63
CA LEU A 527 -29.63 17.13 -4.22
C LEU A 527 -30.99 16.63 -4.73
N PRO A 528 -31.11 15.34 -5.12
CA PRO A 528 -32.41 14.72 -5.42
C PRO A 528 -33.37 14.84 -4.21
N LEU A 529 -34.67 15.02 -4.46
CA LEU A 529 -35.68 15.16 -3.40
C LEU A 529 -35.58 14.06 -2.33
N VAL A 530 -35.32 12.81 -2.73
CA VAL A 530 -35.16 11.66 -1.82
C VAL A 530 -34.01 11.85 -0.81
N VAL A 531 -32.93 12.53 -1.20
CA VAL A 531 -31.78 12.85 -0.33
C VAL A 531 -32.04 14.12 0.49
N ARG A 532 -32.74 15.12 -0.08
CA ARG A 532 -33.14 16.35 0.64
C ARG A 532 -34.00 16.09 1.88
N PHE A 533 -34.88 15.09 1.82
CA PHE A 533 -35.75 14.72 2.94
C PHE A 533 -35.01 13.98 4.07
N SER A 534 -33.72 13.67 3.89
CA SER A 534 -32.85 13.08 4.91
C SER A 534 -31.70 14.05 5.23
N VAL A 535 -32.01 15.15 5.91
CA VAL A 535 -31.04 16.19 6.35
C VAL A 535 -29.82 15.57 7.07
N LYS A 536 -30.03 14.44 7.74
CA LYS A 536 -28.99 13.66 8.42
C LYS A 536 -27.86 13.20 7.48
N ASN A 537 -28.17 12.80 6.25
CA ASN A 537 -27.19 12.18 5.34
C ASN A 537 -26.14 13.17 4.78
N ILE A 538 -26.46 14.46 4.67
CA ILE A 538 -25.55 15.47 4.11
C ILE A 538 -24.48 15.86 5.15
N VAL A 539 -24.91 16.04 6.40
CA VAL A 539 -24.01 16.31 7.53
C VAL A 539 -23.12 15.09 7.79
N ASP A 540 -23.64 13.87 7.60
CA ASP A 540 -22.84 12.65 7.68
C ASP A 540 -21.84 12.48 6.50
N LEU A 541 -22.07 13.14 5.35
CA LEU A 541 -21.22 13.04 4.16
C LEU A 541 -20.04 14.03 4.18
N PHE A 542 -20.19 15.22 4.77
CA PHE A 542 -19.15 16.26 4.79
C PHE A 542 -19.09 17.02 6.14
N PRO A 543 -19.01 16.33 7.29
CA PRO A 543 -19.25 16.93 8.60
C PRO A 543 -18.23 18.00 9.03
N ILE A 544 -17.01 17.99 8.48
CA ILE A 544 -15.90 18.82 8.98
C ILE A 544 -15.47 19.85 7.92
N ALA A 545 -15.19 19.41 6.69
CA ALA A 545 -14.74 20.27 5.59
C ALA A 545 -15.72 21.42 5.24
N LEU A 546 -17.02 21.27 5.54
CA LEU A 546 -18.00 22.33 5.29
C LEU A 546 -17.93 23.49 6.30
N TYR A 547 -17.35 23.27 7.49
CA TYR A 547 -17.35 24.23 8.59
C TYR A 547 -15.96 24.81 8.86
N GLY A 548 -14.90 24.12 8.45
CA GLY A 548 -13.53 24.60 8.50
C GLY A 548 -12.54 23.47 8.35
N GLU A 549 -11.30 23.83 8.03
CA GLU A 549 -10.19 22.90 7.80
C GLU A 549 -9.00 23.31 8.67
N GLU A 550 -8.48 22.36 9.43
CA GLU A 550 -7.20 22.53 10.14
C GLU A 550 -6.05 22.61 9.14
N GLY A 551 -5.00 23.35 9.50
CA GLY A 551 -3.81 23.45 8.67
C GLY A 551 -3.10 22.09 8.53
N PRO A 552 -2.57 21.75 7.34
CA PRO A 552 -1.81 20.51 7.17
C PRO A 552 -0.63 20.43 8.14
N THR A 553 -0.28 19.22 8.57
CA THR A 553 0.93 18.95 9.36
C THR A 553 2.04 18.37 8.48
N GLY A 554 3.29 18.52 8.94
CA GLY A 554 4.45 18.00 8.23
C GLY A 554 4.56 16.46 8.26
N PRO A 555 5.49 15.88 7.50
CA PRO A 555 5.59 14.42 7.32
C PRO A 555 5.72 13.62 8.64
N LYS A 556 6.47 14.13 9.63
CA LYS A 556 6.70 13.44 10.91
C LYS A 556 5.48 13.36 11.83
N GLU A 557 4.46 14.18 11.60
CA GLU A 557 3.20 14.12 12.35
C GLU A 557 2.21 13.13 11.72
N LYS A 558 2.56 12.50 10.58
CA LYS A 558 1.71 11.49 9.94
C LYS A 558 1.99 10.13 10.59
N ASP A 559 0.93 9.39 10.91
CA ASP A 559 1.05 8.07 11.56
C ASP A 559 1.89 7.08 10.76
N ASN A 560 1.86 7.20 9.43
CA ASN A 560 2.65 6.39 8.50
C ASN A 560 4.14 6.78 8.43
N TRP A 561 4.60 7.81 9.17
CA TRP A 561 6.03 8.11 9.25
C TRP A 561 6.79 6.95 9.91
N GLU A 562 6.36 6.53 11.12
CA GLU A 562 6.89 5.32 11.75
C GLU A 562 6.07 4.06 11.40
N GLY A 563 4.79 4.23 11.11
CA GLY A 563 3.86 3.16 10.76
C GLY A 563 3.96 2.64 9.32
N ASP A 564 3.06 1.71 9.00
CA ASP A 564 2.80 1.26 7.63
C ASP A 564 1.81 2.22 6.95
N GLU A 565 1.71 2.14 5.62
CA GLU A 565 0.71 2.93 4.88
C GLU A 565 -0.72 2.47 5.22
N MET A 566 -1.64 3.42 5.35
CA MET A 566 -3.03 3.16 5.76
C MET A 566 -3.96 3.08 4.53
N CYS A 567 -4.62 1.94 4.32
CA CYS A 567 -5.60 1.75 3.24
C CYS A 567 -7.01 2.19 3.64
#